data_AF-A0A7C0ZYD1-F1
#
_entry.id   AF-A0A7C0ZYD1-F1
#
_cell.length_a   1.000
_cell.length_b   1.000
_cell.length_c   1.000
_cell.angle_alpha   90.00
_cell.angle_beta   90.00
_cell.angle_gamma   90.00
#
_symmetry.space_group_name_H-M   'P 1'
#
loop_
_entity.id
_entity.type
_entity.pdbx_description
1 polymer ?
#
loop_
_entity_poly.entity_id
_entity_poly.type
_entity_poly.pdbx_seq_one_letter_code
_entity_poly.pdbx_strand_id
1 'polypeptide(L)'
;MDSKTEIIKDLRKAMEFYQELGFEHLPVKLSGTDGAPTSATRSKVSERSGVYTADKAKALKELQKEIGDCRRCGLSKGRANIVFGEGSPDAELMFVGEGPG
;
A
#
# COMPACT_ATOMS: atom_id res chain seq x y z
N MET A 1 39.80 18.28 -5.85
CA MET A 1 38.91 17.18 -6.27
C MET A 1 37.52 17.45 -5.73
N ASP A 2 36.57 17.68 -6.63
CA ASP A 2 35.24 18.17 -6.28
C ASP A 2 34.39 17.06 -5.67
N SER A 3 34.48 16.91 -4.35
CA SER A 3 33.75 15.91 -3.54
C SER A 3 32.26 15.86 -3.87
N LYS A 4 31.66 17.01 -4.23
CA LYS A 4 30.27 17.10 -4.68
C LYS A 4 29.99 16.31 -5.97
N THR A 5 30.94 16.30 -6.91
CA THR A 5 30.82 15.59 -8.19
C THR A 5 30.84 14.08 -8.02
N GLU A 6 31.70 13.56 -7.12
CA GLU A 6 31.70 12.13 -6.79
C GLU A 6 30.41 11.73 -6.06
N ILE A 7 29.93 12.54 -5.10
CA ILE A 7 28.65 12.28 -4.42
C ILE A 7 27.49 12.22 -5.41
N ILE A 8 27.43 13.13 -6.38
CA ILE A 8 26.38 13.13 -7.42
C ILE A 8 26.45 11.88 -8.29
N LYS A 9 27.66 11.43 -8.62
CA LYS A 9 27.90 10.24 -9.44
C LYS A 9 27.47 8.97 -8.70
N ASP A 10 27.77 8.87 -7.41
CA ASP A 10 27.35 7.74 -6.59
C ASP A 10 25.84 7.73 -6.36
N LEU A 11 25.24 8.91 -6.15
CA LEU A 11 23.79 9.02 -6.04
C LEU A 11 23.09 8.57 -7.33
N ARG A 12 23.60 8.94 -8.51
CA ARG A 12 23.07 8.49 -9.80
C ARG A 12 23.10 6.96 -9.92
N LYS A 13 24.24 6.32 -9.61
CA LYS A 13 24.36 4.86 -9.64
C LYS A 13 23.35 4.18 -8.71
N ALA A 14 23.17 4.74 -7.51
CA ALA A 14 22.18 4.21 -6.57
C ALA A 14 20.75 4.33 -7.14
N MET A 15 20.41 5.45 -7.76
CA MET A 15 19.08 5.64 -8.37
C MET A 15 18.83 4.68 -9.54
N GLU A 16 19.82 4.47 -10.41
CA GLU A 16 19.75 3.50 -11.52
C GLU A 16 19.53 2.08 -11.01
N PHE A 17 20.26 1.66 -9.97
CA PHE A 17 20.06 0.37 -9.32
C PHE A 17 18.63 0.18 -8.80
N TYR A 18 18.04 1.19 -8.16
CA TYR A 18 16.65 1.09 -7.69
C TYR A 18 15.63 1.06 -8.84
N GLN A 19 15.91 1.75 -9.95
CA GLN A 19 15.06 1.68 -11.14
C GLN A 19 15.08 0.27 -11.76
N GLU A 20 16.25 -0.38 -11.83
CA GLU A 20 16.37 -1.76 -12.29
C GLU A 20 15.61 -2.75 -11.40
N LEU A 21 15.50 -2.46 -10.10
CA LEU A 21 14.66 -3.21 -9.16
C LEU A 21 13.15 -2.93 -9.30
N GLY A 22 12.74 -2.05 -10.22
CA GLY A 22 11.34 -1.76 -10.53
C GLY A 22 10.71 -0.63 -9.71
N PHE A 23 11.51 0.20 -9.03
CA PHE A 23 11.00 1.38 -8.33
C PHE A 23 10.84 2.56 -9.30
N GLU A 24 9.61 3.05 -9.45
CA GLU A 24 9.32 4.26 -10.24
C GLU A 24 9.68 5.56 -9.49
N HIS A 25 9.64 5.53 -8.15
CA HIS A 25 9.98 6.66 -7.29
C HIS A 25 10.57 6.18 -5.97
N LEU A 26 11.54 6.93 -5.43
CA LEU A 26 12.19 6.60 -4.17
C LEU A 26 11.37 7.20 -3.00
N PRO A 27 10.90 6.41 -2.02
CA PRO A 27 10.08 6.90 -0.93
C PRO A 27 10.94 7.58 0.17
N VAL A 28 11.82 8.51 -0.23
CA VAL A 28 12.65 9.29 0.70
C VAL A 28 12.04 10.66 0.94
N LYS A 29 11.92 11.02 2.21
CA LYS A 29 11.55 12.37 2.65
C LYS A 29 12.82 13.21 2.73
N LEU A 30 13.13 13.99 1.68
CA LEU A 30 14.27 14.91 1.67
C LEU A 30 13.97 16.10 2.61
N SER A 31 14.72 16.21 3.71
CA SER A 31 14.48 17.19 4.78
C SER A 31 15.30 18.47 4.62
N GLY A 32 15.26 19.12 3.46
CA GLY A 32 16.03 20.36 3.27
C GLY A 32 15.86 21.04 1.93
N THR A 33 14.74 21.76 1.76
CA THR A 33 14.59 23.04 1.03
C THR A 33 13.14 23.52 1.26
N ASP A 34 12.98 24.70 1.85
CA ASP A 34 11.68 25.37 1.99
C ASP A 34 11.10 25.68 0.60
N GLY A 35 10.17 24.84 0.16
CA GLY A 35 9.56 24.89 -1.16
C GLY A 35 8.62 23.71 -1.39
N ALA A 36 7.53 23.66 -0.62
CA ALA A 36 6.36 22.76 -0.76
C ALA A 36 6.59 21.24 -0.58
N PRO A 37 5.55 20.55 -0.05
CA PRO A 37 5.27 20.40 1.36
C PRO A 37 6.12 19.27 1.98
N THR A 38 6.77 19.62 3.09
CA THR A 38 7.42 18.69 4.01
C THR A 38 6.36 17.96 4.84
N SER A 39 6.39 16.63 4.83
CA SER A 39 5.70 15.85 5.86
C SER A 39 6.57 14.67 6.27
N ALA A 40 7.45 14.93 7.24
CA ALA A 40 8.36 13.96 7.82
C ALA A 40 8.64 14.23 9.30
N THR A 41 7.75 14.92 10.00
CA THR A 41 7.62 14.65 11.43
C THR A 41 7.00 13.27 11.56
N ARG A 42 7.62 12.40 12.36
CA ARG A 42 7.08 11.10 12.79
C ARG A 42 5.88 11.34 13.72
N SER A 43 4.83 11.89 13.13
CA SER A 43 3.53 12.15 13.73
C SER A 43 2.53 11.34 12.92
N LYS A 44 1.64 10.66 13.64
CA LYS A 44 0.48 9.92 13.16
C LYS A 44 0.14 10.20 11.69
N VAL A 45 0.16 9.17 10.86
CA VAL A 45 -0.36 9.25 9.48
C VAL A 45 -1.83 9.65 9.55
N SER A 46 -2.07 10.94 9.32
CA SER A 46 -3.34 11.69 9.18
C SER A 46 -2.92 12.91 8.36
N GLU A 47 -3.41 13.24 7.17
CA GLU A 47 -4.40 12.70 6.25
C GLU A 47 -3.87 12.97 4.82
N ARG A 48 -4.06 12.04 3.89
CA ARG A 48 -4.53 12.43 2.56
C ARG A 48 -5.90 11.83 2.38
N SER A 49 -6.85 12.75 2.31
CA SER A 49 -8.27 12.54 2.38
C SER A 49 -8.77 11.72 1.20
N GLY A 50 -9.23 10.53 1.55
CA GLY A 50 -10.35 9.87 0.91
C GLY A 50 -11.02 9.02 1.98
N VAL A 51 -11.73 9.63 2.94
CA VAL A 51 -12.83 8.99 3.69
C VAL A 51 -12.58 7.57 4.27
N TYR A 52 -11.37 7.22 4.73
CA TYR A 52 -11.09 5.88 5.31
C TYR A 52 -10.76 5.91 6.81
N THR A 53 -11.30 6.90 7.55
CA THR A 53 -11.46 6.78 9.00
C THR A 53 -12.77 6.07 9.38
N ALA A 54 -13.35 5.31 8.45
CA ALA A 54 -14.34 4.32 8.82
C ALA A 54 -13.64 3.30 9.72
N ASP A 55 -14.30 2.91 10.82
CA ASP A 55 -13.96 1.71 11.58
C ASP A 55 -13.68 0.59 10.57
N LYS A 56 -12.39 0.21 10.39
CA LYS A 56 -11.98 -0.73 9.34
C LYS A 56 -12.71 -2.06 9.50
N ALA A 57 -13.00 -2.46 10.75
CA ALA A 57 -13.80 -3.63 11.03
C ALA A 57 -15.23 -3.48 10.49
N LYS A 58 -15.83 -2.29 10.65
CA LYS A 58 -17.14 -1.97 10.07
C LYS A 58 -17.09 -1.98 8.53
N ALA A 59 -16.07 -1.38 7.92
CA ALA A 59 -15.91 -1.37 6.47
C ALA A 59 -15.75 -2.78 5.89
N LEU A 60 -14.96 -3.64 6.53
CA LEU A 60 -14.83 -5.06 6.12
C LEU A 60 -16.16 -5.82 6.26
N LYS A 61 -16.94 -5.55 7.31
CA LYS A 61 -18.29 -6.13 7.47
C LYS A 61 -19.26 -5.63 6.40
N GLU A 62 -19.19 -4.36 6.03
CA GLU A 62 -20.01 -3.80 4.94
C GLU A 62 -19.63 -4.41 3.60
N LEU A 63 -18.34 -4.56 3.31
CA LEU A 63 -17.84 -5.22 2.11
C LEU A 63 -18.31 -6.69 2.06
N GLN A 64 -18.24 -7.42 3.17
CA GLN A 64 -18.74 -8.80 3.25
C GLN A 64 -20.24 -8.88 2.92
N LYS A 65 -21.04 -7.92 3.40
CA LYS A 65 -22.48 -7.82 3.08
C LYS A 65 -22.72 -7.48 1.61
N GLU A 66 -21.94 -6.55 1.05
CA GLU A 66 -22.05 -6.14 -0.34
C GLU A 66 -21.77 -7.30 -1.30
N ILE A 67 -20.77 -8.13 -0.98
CA ILE A 67 -20.49 -9.37 -1.73
C ILE A 67 -21.71 -10.29 -1.71
N GLY A 68 -22.38 -10.43 -0.56
CA GLY A 68 -23.61 -11.19 -0.40
C GLY A 68 -23.48 -12.62 -0.95
N ASP A 69 -24.41 -13.04 -1.80
CA ASP A 69 -24.27 -14.26 -2.60
C ASP A 69 -23.78 -13.91 -4.02
N CYS A 70 -22.51 -13.51 -4.15
CA CYS A 70 -21.96 -13.03 -5.41
C CYS A 70 -22.06 -14.08 -6.54
N ARG A 71 -22.92 -13.86 -7.55
CA ARG A 71 -23.09 -14.76 -8.71
C ARG A 71 -22.46 -14.25 -10.01
N ARG A 72 -21.50 -13.33 -9.92
CA ARG A 72 -20.92 -12.64 -11.08
C ARG A 72 -20.02 -13.52 -11.95
N CYS A 73 -19.59 -14.70 -11.48
CA CYS A 73 -18.74 -15.62 -12.23
C CYS A 73 -19.18 -17.10 -12.07
N GLY A 74 -18.58 -17.98 -12.89
CA GLY A 74 -18.91 -19.40 -12.94
C GLY A 74 -18.65 -20.19 -11.64
N LEU A 75 -17.78 -19.69 -10.75
CA LEU A 75 -17.47 -20.34 -9.46
C LEU A 75 -18.69 -20.43 -8.53
N SER A 76 -19.68 -19.55 -8.73
CA SER A 76 -20.94 -19.57 -7.97
C SER A 76 -21.76 -20.84 -8.16
N LYS A 77 -21.53 -21.59 -9.24
CA LYS A 77 -22.31 -22.80 -9.56
C LYS A 77 -21.93 -24.01 -8.70
N GLY A 78 -20.68 -24.08 -8.23
CA GLY A 78 -20.14 -25.27 -7.55
C GLY A 78 -19.78 -25.05 -6.08
N ARG A 79 -19.67 -23.79 -5.62
CA ARG A 79 -19.32 -23.51 -4.22
C ARG A 79 -20.50 -23.77 -3.28
N ALA A 80 -20.19 -24.18 -2.04
CA ALA A 80 -21.18 -24.22 -0.96
C ALA A 80 -21.37 -22.85 -0.31
N ASN A 81 -20.26 -22.16 0.00
CA ASN A 81 -20.24 -20.87 0.68
C ASN A 81 -19.14 -19.98 0.08
N ILE A 82 -19.25 -18.67 0.31
CA ILE A 82 -18.15 -17.73 0.07
C ILE A 82 -17.26 -17.72 1.30
N VAL A 83 -15.95 -17.90 1.10
CA VAL A 83 -14.95 -17.78 2.16
C VAL A 83 -14.37 -16.36 2.10
N PHE A 84 -14.82 -15.51 3.03
CA PHE A 84 -14.28 -14.15 3.18
C PHE A 84 -13.01 -14.20 4.04
N GLY A 85 -12.06 -13.30 3.78
CA GLY A 85 -10.81 -13.24 4.55
C GLY A 85 -11.05 -12.90 6.02
N GLU A 86 -10.18 -13.41 6.89
CA GLU A 86 -10.20 -13.16 8.34
C GLU A 86 -8.87 -12.61 8.83
N GLY A 87 -8.88 -11.89 9.95
CA GLY A 87 -7.68 -11.31 10.55
C GLY A 87 -7.95 -9.97 11.24
N SER A 88 -6.89 -9.34 11.72
CA SER A 88 -6.97 -7.99 12.28
C SER A 88 -7.27 -6.97 11.17
N PRO A 89 -8.31 -6.13 11.31
CA PRO A 89 -8.54 -5.00 10.40
C PRO A 89 -7.37 -4.00 10.35
N ASP A 90 -6.53 -4.03 11.38
CA ASP A 90 -5.32 -3.21 11.50
C ASP A 90 -4.03 -4.00 11.23
N ALA A 91 -4.10 -5.17 10.60
CA ALA A 91 -2.91 -5.93 10.23
C ALA A 91 -2.00 -5.11 9.30
N GLU A 92 -0.69 -5.12 9.59
CA GLU A 92 0.33 -4.48 8.74
C GLU A 92 0.71 -5.35 7.53
N LEU A 93 0.45 -6.66 7.60
CA LEU A 93 0.76 -7.65 6.56
C LEU A 93 -0.44 -8.59 6.35
N MET A 94 -0.75 -8.87 5.09
CA MET A 94 -1.80 -9.81 4.68
C MET A 94 -1.22 -10.85 3.72
N PHE A 95 -1.63 -12.10 3.88
CA PHE A 95 -1.31 -13.20 2.97
C PHE A 95 -2.53 -13.51 2.09
N VAL A 96 -2.32 -13.74 0.80
CA VAL A 96 -3.38 -14.02 -0.18
C VAL A 96 -3.03 -15.32 -0.93
N GLY A 97 -3.94 -16.30 -0.83
CA GLY A 97 -3.84 -17.57 -1.55
C GLY A 97 -4.66 -17.59 -2.84
N GLU A 98 -4.75 -18.75 -3.49
CA GLU A 98 -5.48 -18.94 -4.76
C GLU A 98 -7.02 -18.93 -4.58
N GLY A 99 -7.53 -19.71 -3.63
CA GLY A 99 -8.97 -19.83 -3.39
C GLY A 99 -9.30 -20.91 -2.35
N PRO A 100 -10.57 -21.01 -1.93
CA PRO A 100 -11.02 -22.09 -1.06
C PRO A 100 -10.92 -23.44 -1.77
N GLY A 101 -10.51 -24.48 -1.02
CA GLY A 101 -10.43 -25.86 -1.50
C GLY A 101 -11.78 -26.56 -1.65
#